data_AF-A0A6A4AVC3-F1
#
_entry.id   AF-A0A6A4AVC3-F1
#
_cell.length_a   1.000
_cell.length_b   1.000
_cell.length_c   1.000
_cell.angle_alpha   90.00
_cell.angle_beta   90.00
_cell.angle_gamma   90.00
#
_symmetry.space_group_name_H-M   'P 1'
#
loop_
_entity.id
_entity.type
_entity.pdbx_description
1 polymer ?
#
loop_
_entity_poly.entity_id
_entity_poly.type
_entity_poly.pdbx_seq_one_letter_code
_entity_poly.pdbx_strand_id
1 'polypeptide(L)'
;MDGAAANGRLDILRRLHSERGEGCSSSAFIGAASNGHVEVLKWLYQFYRQLRQGLQEITEATKHGHLDTVQFLLRFTRLERLDREQMLVTAAANGHVAVVRVFLGGILSANGALEAAAANGHVAVVQLLLNTCYPYAKKALEKAIEGGHIDTIEVLVKAVGYWASSRPSGKRRR
;
A
#
# COMPACT_ATOMS: atom_id res chain seq x y z
N MET A 1 7.19 17.68 20.45
CA MET A 1 7.20 16.21 20.44
C MET A 1 7.26 15.61 19.02
N ASP A 2 6.70 16.29 18.02
CA ASP A 2 6.54 15.77 16.66
C ASP A 2 7.82 15.25 16.01
N GLY A 3 8.93 16.00 16.11
CA GLY A 3 10.23 15.55 15.59
C GLY A 3 10.74 14.28 16.28
N ALA A 4 10.52 14.13 17.58
CA ALA A 4 10.88 12.90 18.29
C ALA A 4 10.02 11.72 17.83
N ALA A 5 8.75 11.94 17.55
CA ALA A 5 7.85 10.92 17.03
C ALA A 5 8.25 10.47 15.62
N ALA A 6 8.52 11.42 14.72
CA ALA A 6 8.96 11.14 13.35
C ALA A 6 10.29 10.38 13.28
N ASN A 7 11.14 10.48 14.32
CA ASN A 7 12.42 9.77 14.44
C ASN A 7 12.36 8.53 15.35
N GLY A 8 11.17 8.10 15.79
CA GLY A 8 11.03 6.85 16.55
C GLY A 8 11.53 6.93 17.99
N ARG A 9 11.75 8.14 18.52
CA ARG A 9 12.36 8.40 19.83
C ARG A 9 11.34 8.32 20.96
N LEU A 10 10.85 7.11 21.23
CA LEU A 10 9.85 6.85 22.27
C LEU A 10 10.34 7.21 23.68
N ASP A 11 11.64 7.01 23.95
CA ASP A 11 12.32 7.43 25.18
C ASP A 11 12.16 8.94 25.43
N ILE A 12 12.42 9.75 24.40
CA ILE A 12 12.29 11.20 24.45
C ILE A 12 10.83 11.59 24.62
N LEU A 13 9.91 10.95 23.89
CA LEU A 13 8.47 11.24 24.02
C LEU A 13 7.95 11.00 25.44
N ARG A 14 8.32 9.87 26.06
CA ARG A 14 7.93 9.56 27.44
C ARG A 14 8.44 10.61 28.42
N ARG A 15 9.71 11.02 28.27
CA ARG A 15 10.32 12.04 29.11
C ARG A 15 9.67 13.41 28.93
N LEU A 16 9.46 13.83 27.69
CA LEU A 16 8.77 15.09 27.39
C LEU A 16 7.32 15.09 27.90
N HIS A 17 6.64 13.94 27.89
CA HIS A 17 5.28 13.81 28.41
C HIS A 17 5.21 13.92 29.93
N SER A 18 6.20 13.39 30.65
CA SER A 18 6.27 13.53 32.11
C SER A 18 6.74 14.90 32.58
N GLU A 19 7.55 15.60 31.79
CA GLU A 19 8.22 16.85 32.20
C GLU A 19 7.59 18.12 31.61
N ARG A 20 6.78 18.04 30.54
CA ARG A 20 6.25 19.21 29.82
C ARG A 20 4.77 19.07 29.45
N GLY A 21 4.04 20.19 29.44
CA GLY A 21 2.61 20.24 29.13
C GLY A 21 2.24 20.59 27.67
N GLU A 22 3.20 20.99 26.84
CA GLU A 22 2.94 21.55 25.49
C GLU A 22 2.41 20.51 24.48
N GLY A 23 2.65 19.21 24.72
CA GLY A 23 2.09 18.12 23.93
C GLY A 23 2.69 17.94 22.52
N CYS A 24 1.87 17.36 21.64
CA CYS A 24 2.21 17.09 20.23
C CYS A 24 1.09 17.57 19.30
N SER A 25 1.36 17.63 18.00
CA SER A 25 0.34 17.84 16.97
C SER A 25 0.00 16.53 16.25
N SER A 26 -0.98 16.57 15.34
CA SER A 26 -1.27 15.45 14.43
C SER A 26 -0.05 15.06 13.58
N SER A 27 0.90 15.97 13.35
CA SER A 27 2.15 15.68 12.63
C SER A 27 2.99 14.60 13.32
N ALA A 28 2.88 14.43 14.64
CA ALA A 28 3.55 13.35 15.35
C ALA A 28 3.07 11.96 14.89
N PHE A 29 1.77 11.81 14.67
CA PHE A 29 1.16 10.57 14.20
C PHE A 29 1.54 10.28 12.75
N ILE A 30 1.40 11.28 11.88
CA ILE A 30 1.74 11.17 10.45
C ILE A 30 3.23 10.86 10.29
N GLY A 31 4.11 11.59 10.99
CA GLY A 31 5.55 11.36 10.94
C GLY A 31 5.96 9.99 11.46
N ALA A 32 5.38 9.52 12.56
CA ALA A 32 5.63 8.17 13.07
C ALA A 32 5.11 7.09 12.10
N ALA A 33 3.98 7.33 11.43
CA ALA A 33 3.42 6.40 10.46
C ALA A 33 4.24 6.32 9.17
N SER A 34 4.61 7.47 8.61
CA SER A 34 5.42 7.64 7.41
C SER A 34 6.81 7.01 7.54
N ASN A 35 7.37 6.95 8.76
CA ASN A 35 8.67 6.34 9.05
C ASN A 35 8.57 4.96 9.73
N GLY A 36 7.37 4.38 9.87
CA GLY A 36 7.20 3.00 10.34
C GLY A 36 7.41 2.78 11.83
N HIS A 37 7.34 3.84 12.65
CA HIS A 37 7.58 3.77 14.09
C HIS A 37 6.34 3.31 14.87
N VAL A 38 5.99 2.03 14.71
CA VAL A 38 4.75 1.45 15.29
C VAL A 38 4.67 1.57 16.82
N GLU A 39 5.78 1.47 17.55
CA GLU A 39 5.80 1.62 19.01
C GLU A 39 5.53 3.06 19.45
N VAL A 40 6.01 4.05 18.69
CA VAL A 40 5.64 5.45 18.89
C VAL A 40 4.16 5.65 18.61
N LEU A 41 3.64 5.10 17.51
CA LEU A 41 2.22 5.18 17.19
C LEU A 41 1.33 4.54 18.25
N LYS A 42 1.68 3.36 18.78
CA LYS A 42 0.96 2.72 19.89
C LYS A 42 0.88 3.64 21.11
N TRP A 43 2.00 4.27 21.46
CA TRP A 43 2.05 5.22 22.57
C TRP A 43 1.23 6.48 22.30
N LEU A 44 1.34 7.08 21.11
CA LEU A 44 0.54 8.24 20.72
C LEU A 44 -0.97 7.91 20.72
N TYR A 45 -1.36 6.74 20.23
CA TYR A 45 -2.73 6.25 20.29
C TYR A 45 -3.22 6.01 21.72
N GLN A 46 -2.34 5.76 22.68
CA GLN A 46 -2.74 5.60 24.08
C GLN A 46 -3.06 6.96 24.73
N PHE A 47 -2.23 7.98 24.50
CA PHE A 47 -2.28 9.24 25.27
C PHE A 47 -2.89 10.44 24.53
N TYR A 48 -2.92 10.44 23.19
CA TYR A 48 -3.31 11.60 22.38
C TYR A 48 -4.43 11.25 21.37
N ARG A 49 -5.45 10.53 21.84
CA ARG A 49 -6.53 9.96 20.98
C ARG A 49 -7.25 10.99 20.12
N GLN A 50 -7.38 12.22 20.62
CA GLN A 50 -8.05 13.34 19.97
C GLN A 50 -7.30 13.91 18.77
N LEU A 51 -6.00 13.61 18.61
CA LEU A 51 -5.16 14.16 17.53
C LEU A 51 -5.03 13.22 16.32
N ARG A 52 -5.57 12.00 16.41
CA ARG A 52 -5.56 11.00 15.33
C ARG A 52 -6.25 11.56 14.08
N GLN A 53 -5.69 11.31 12.91
CA GLN A 53 -6.23 11.66 11.60
C GLN A 53 -6.82 10.46 10.84
N GLY A 54 -6.63 9.24 11.35
CA GLY A 54 -7.21 7.99 10.84
C GLY A 54 -6.69 7.55 9.47
N LEU A 55 -7.13 8.23 8.41
CA LEU A 55 -6.87 7.86 7.01
C LEU A 55 -5.49 8.34 6.54
N GLN A 56 -5.00 9.48 7.03
CA GLN A 56 -3.71 10.03 6.62
C GLN A 56 -2.54 9.14 7.11
N GLU A 57 -2.58 8.68 8.36
CA GLU A 57 -1.52 7.82 8.91
C GLU A 57 -1.40 6.51 8.16
N ILE A 58 -2.53 5.85 7.86
CA ILE A 58 -2.51 4.57 7.15
C ILE A 58 -2.08 4.76 5.70
N THR A 59 -2.44 5.88 5.07
CA THR A 59 -2.00 6.22 3.71
C THR A 59 -0.48 6.38 3.67
N GLU A 60 0.10 7.14 4.62
CA GLU A 60 1.56 7.32 4.69
C GLU A 60 2.29 6.00 5.00
N ALA A 61 1.79 5.21 5.96
CA ALA A 61 2.38 3.91 6.26
C ALA A 61 2.30 2.95 5.05
N THR A 62 1.22 3.01 4.28
CA THR A 62 1.02 2.20 3.07
C THR A 62 1.97 2.61 1.95
N LYS A 63 2.09 3.93 1.71
CA LYS A 63 3.00 4.51 0.71
C LYS A 63 4.46 4.13 0.96
N HIS A 64 4.86 4.07 2.23
CA HIS A 64 6.22 3.74 2.64
C HIS A 64 6.44 2.25 2.98
N GLY A 65 5.40 1.41 2.88
CA GLY A 65 5.54 -0.04 2.98
C GLY A 65 5.65 -0.60 4.40
N HIS A 66 5.26 0.19 5.40
CA HIS A 66 5.40 -0.18 6.82
C HIS A 66 4.29 -1.13 7.26
N LEU A 67 4.44 -2.42 6.97
CA LEU A 67 3.45 -3.47 7.23
C LEU A 67 2.91 -3.46 8.67
N ASP A 68 3.80 -3.46 9.68
CA ASP A 68 3.40 -3.52 11.09
C ASP A 68 2.56 -2.30 11.49
N THR A 69 2.93 -1.14 10.96
CA THR A 69 2.17 0.10 11.14
C THR A 69 0.81 0.02 10.47
N VAL A 70 0.74 -0.45 9.22
CA VAL A 70 -0.53 -0.62 8.50
C VAL A 70 -1.46 -1.57 9.26
N GLN A 71 -0.94 -2.73 9.71
CA GLN A 71 -1.71 -3.70 10.49
C GLN A 71 -2.22 -3.11 11.81
N PHE A 72 -1.37 -2.35 12.51
CA PHE A 72 -1.76 -1.66 13.73
C PHE A 72 -2.90 -0.65 13.48
N LEU A 73 -2.77 0.18 12.45
CA LEU A 73 -3.74 1.23 12.12
C LEU A 73 -5.08 0.65 11.66
N LEU A 74 -5.09 -0.46 10.93
CA LEU A 74 -6.31 -1.16 10.50
C LEU A 74 -7.20 -1.63 11.66
N ARG A 75 -6.66 -1.75 12.87
CA ARG A 75 -7.45 -2.06 14.09
C ARG A 75 -8.34 -0.90 14.55
N PHE A 76 -8.03 0.32 14.11
CA PHE A 76 -8.71 1.54 14.55
C PHE A 76 -9.34 2.33 13.40
N THR A 77 -8.90 2.11 12.17
CA THR A 77 -9.41 2.80 10.98
C THR A 77 -10.40 1.92 10.24
N ARG A 78 -11.65 2.39 10.14
CA ARG A 78 -12.66 1.78 9.26
C ARG A 78 -12.44 2.30 7.85
N LEU A 79 -11.97 1.43 6.97
CA LEU A 79 -11.78 1.74 5.55
C LEU A 79 -13.04 1.40 4.76
N GLU A 80 -13.54 2.37 4.01
CA GLU A 80 -14.58 2.12 3.02
C GLU A 80 -13.98 1.44 1.79
N ARG A 81 -14.85 0.96 0.88
CA ARG A 81 -14.41 0.21 -0.31
C ARG A 81 -13.38 0.98 -1.15
N LEU A 82 -13.66 2.26 -1.41
CA LEU A 82 -12.80 3.11 -2.22
C LEU A 82 -11.44 3.37 -1.56
N ASP A 83 -11.40 3.50 -0.23
CA ASP A 83 -10.14 3.67 0.50
C ASP A 83 -9.26 2.44 0.39
N ARG A 84 -9.84 1.24 0.51
CA ARG A 84 -9.08 -0.02 0.34
C ARG A 84 -8.50 -0.17 -1.06
N GLU A 85 -9.27 0.19 -2.08
CA GLU A 85 -8.80 0.19 -3.47
C GLU A 85 -7.65 1.18 -3.65
N GLN A 86 -7.78 2.39 -3.10
CA GLN A 86 -6.70 3.39 -3.13
C GLN A 86 -5.45 2.91 -2.37
N MET A 87 -5.60 2.27 -1.20
CA MET A 87 -4.47 1.72 -0.45
C MET A 87 -3.74 0.62 -1.23
N LEU A 88 -4.50 -0.24 -1.92
CA LEU A 88 -3.93 -1.28 -2.77
C LEU A 88 -3.15 -0.68 -3.95
N VAL A 89 -3.72 0.34 -4.62
CA VAL A 89 -3.05 1.06 -5.72
C VAL A 89 -1.78 1.73 -5.23
N THR A 90 -1.84 2.44 -4.10
CA THR A 90 -0.68 3.13 -3.51
C THR A 90 0.43 2.15 -3.12
N ALA A 91 0.10 1.03 -2.46
CA ALA A 91 1.09 0.01 -2.12
C ALA A 91 1.72 -0.61 -3.38
N ALA A 92 0.92 -0.85 -4.41
CA ALA A 92 1.38 -1.45 -5.66
C ALA A 92 2.27 -0.51 -6.47
N ALA A 93 1.91 0.78 -6.53
CA ALA A 93 2.69 1.83 -7.19
C ALA A 93 4.07 2.04 -6.55
N ASN A 94 4.25 1.67 -5.28
CA ASN A 94 5.52 1.77 -4.55
C ASN A 94 6.20 0.40 -4.32
N GLY A 95 5.65 -0.69 -4.87
CA GLY A 95 6.31 -2.00 -4.85
C GLY A 95 6.18 -2.79 -3.55
N HIS A 96 5.30 -2.39 -2.63
CA HIS A 96 5.21 -2.97 -1.29
C HIS A 96 4.40 -4.27 -1.26
N VAL A 97 5.00 -5.37 -1.71
CA VAL A 97 4.35 -6.70 -1.85
C VAL A 97 3.60 -7.13 -0.58
N ALA A 98 4.19 -6.97 0.60
CA ALA A 98 3.57 -7.39 1.85
C ALA A 98 2.31 -6.59 2.17
N VAL A 99 2.32 -5.28 1.90
CA VAL A 99 1.17 -4.39 2.10
C VAL A 99 0.09 -4.64 1.04
N VAL A 100 0.50 -4.90 -0.21
CA VAL A 100 -0.43 -5.33 -1.28
C VAL A 100 -1.23 -6.57 -0.85
N ARG A 101 -0.58 -7.56 -0.22
CA ARG A 101 -1.28 -8.76 0.29
C ARG A 101 -2.33 -8.44 1.35
N VAL A 102 -2.09 -7.45 2.21
CA VAL A 102 -3.06 -7.03 3.23
C VAL A 102 -4.34 -6.50 2.57
N PHE A 103 -4.22 -5.72 1.50
CA PHE A 103 -5.37 -5.09 0.85
C PHE A 103 -6.00 -5.93 -0.27
N LEU A 104 -5.36 -7.02 -0.70
CA LEU A 104 -5.96 -7.96 -1.67
C LEU A 104 -7.17 -8.72 -1.11
N GLY A 105 -7.25 -8.92 0.21
CA GLY A 105 -8.37 -9.60 0.85
C GLY A 105 -9.64 -8.74 0.86
N GLY A 106 -10.59 -9.04 -0.04
CA GLY A 106 -11.94 -8.45 -0.06
C GLY A 106 -12.17 -7.34 -1.09
N ILE A 107 -11.30 -7.20 -2.09
CA ILE A 107 -11.50 -6.27 -3.22
C ILE A 107 -12.17 -6.94 -4.42
N LEU A 108 -12.98 -6.16 -5.15
CA LEU A 108 -13.65 -6.61 -6.39
C LEU A 108 -12.73 -6.52 -7.62
N SER A 109 -11.70 -5.65 -7.59
CA SER A 109 -10.78 -5.44 -8.72
C SER A 109 -9.40 -4.97 -8.26
N ALA A 110 -8.34 -5.58 -8.79
CA ALA A 110 -6.96 -5.18 -8.57
C ALA A 110 -6.34 -4.50 -9.81
N ASN A 111 -7.15 -4.11 -10.78
CA ASN A 111 -6.68 -3.63 -12.09
C ASN A 111 -5.85 -2.35 -11.97
N GLY A 112 -6.34 -1.37 -11.21
CA GLY A 112 -5.61 -0.13 -10.98
C GLY A 112 -4.26 -0.37 -10.30
N ALA A 113 -4.19 -1.36 -9.41
CA ALA A 113 -2.97 -1.74 -8.73
C ALA A 113 -1.98 -2.45 -9.67
N LEU A 114 -2.48 -3.31 -10.56
CA LEU A 114 -1.67 -3.96 -11.58
C LEU A 114 -1.10 -2.94 -12.57
N GLU A 115 -1.94 -2.01 -13.04
CA GLU A 115 -1.52 -0.91 -13.92
C GLU A 115 -0.46 -0.03 -13.25
N ALA A 116 -0.66 0.35 -11.98
CA ALA A 116 0.27 1.20 -11.25
C ALA A 116 1.61 0.49 -10.94
N ALA A 117 1.57 -0.78 -10.53
CA ALA A 117 2.78 -1.57 -10.35
C ALA A 117 3.55 -1.73 -11.66
N ALA A 118 2.83 -1.91 -12.78
CA ALA A 118 3.44 -2.05 -14.09
C ALA A 118 4.08 -0.74 -14.57
N ALA A 119 3.40 0.39 -14.37
CA ALA A 119 3.90 1.73 -14.70
C ALA A 119 5.18 2.13 -13.94
N ASN A 120 5.43 1.51 -12.78
CA ASN A 120 6.61 1.79 -11.92
C ASN A 120 7.61 0.60 -11.88
N GLY A 121 7.39 -0.44 -12.69
CA GLY A 121 8.35 -1.53 -12.86
C GLY A 121 8.44 -2.51 -11.69
N HIS A 122 7.41 -2.60 -10.84
CA HIS A 122 7.40 -3.47 -9.68
C HIS A 122 7.02 -4.92 -10.03
N VAL A 123 7.96 -5.65 -10.64
CA VAL A 123 7.80 -7.03 -11.14
C VAL A 123 7.16 -7.96 -10.11
N ALA A 124 7.64 -7.95 -8.86
CA ALA A 124 7.12 -8.83 -7.81
C ALA A 124 5.64 -8.57 -7.49
N VAL A 125 5.21 -7.31 -7.52
CA VAL A 125 3.79 -6.93 -7.34
C VAL A 125 2.98 -7.31 -8.58
N VAL A 126 3.50 -7.05 -9.78
CA VAL A 126 2.85 -7.45 -11.04
C VAL A 126 2.61 -8.96 -11.07
N GLN A 127 3.60 -9.77 -10.71
CA GLN A 127 3.49 -11.23 -10.66
C GLN A 127 2.45 -11.68 -9.62
N LEU A 128 2.44 -11.04 -8.45
CA LEU A 128 1.44 -11.29 -7.41
C LEU A 128 0.01 -11.00 -7.92
N LEU A 129 -0.18 -9.88 -8.61
CA LEU A 129 -1.49 -9.43 -9.07
C LEU A 129 -1.96 -10.18 -10.32
N LEU A 130 -1.06 -10.64 -11.19
CA LEU A 130 -1.41 -11.48 -12.36
C LEU A 130 -2.03 -12.82 -11.95
N ASN A 131 -1.62 -13.38 -10.81
CA ASN A 131 -2.28 -14.57 -10.25
C ASN A 131 -3.74 -14.31 -9.85
N THR A 132 -4.15 -13.04 -9.76
CA THR A 132 -5.50 -12.63 -9.31
C THR A 132 -6.33 -11.94 -10.40
N CYS A 133 -5.74 -11.49 -11.52
CA CYS A 133 -6.40 -10.65 -12.54
C CYS A 133 -6.17 -11.16 -13.97
N TYR A 134 -7.08 -12.00 -14.46
CA TYR A 134 -6.89 -12.77 -15.70
C TYR A 134 -7.09 -12.02 -17.04
N PRO A 135 -7.92 -10.95 -17.19
CA PRO A 135 -8.11 -10.28 -18.48
C PRO A 135 -7.47 -8.89 -18.65
N TYR A 136 -6.78 -8.33 -17.65
CA TYR A 136 -6.36 -6.91 -17.65
C TYR A 136 -4.86 -6.67 -17.91
N ALA A 137 -4.12 -7.71 -18.29
CA ALA A 137 -2.68 -7.63 -18.55
C ALA A 137 -2.30 -6.71 -19.73
N LYS A 138 -3.21 -6.45 -20.69
CA LYS A 138 -2.91 -5.61 -21.85
C LYS A 138 -2.65 -4.15 -21.47
N LYS A 139 -3.52 -3.55 -20.65
CA LYS A 139 -3.35 -2.15 -20.23
C LYS A 139 -2.17 -1.99 -19.27
N ALA A 140 -1.93 -2.99 -18.43
CA ALA A 140 -0.71 -3.05 -17.63
C ALA A 140 0.55 -3.13 -18.50
N LEU A 141 0.52 -3.89 -19.60
CA LEU A 141 1.63 -3.95 -20.56
C LEU A 141 1.89 -2.60 -21.22
N GLU A 142 0.85 -1.89 -21.68
CA GLU A 142 0.96 -0.53 -22.20
C GLU A 142 1.65 0.40 -21.19
N LYS A 143 1.25 0.33 -19.91
CA LYS A 143 1.86 1.11 -18.82
C LYS A 143 3.32 0.75 -18.57
N ALA A 144 3.67 -0.53 -18.60
CA ALA A 144 5.07 -0.97 -18.46
C ALA A 144 5.95 -0.48 -19.62
N ILE A 145 5.38 -0.42 -20.84
CA ILE A 145 6.06 0.14 -22.03
C ILE A 145 6.26 1.64 -21.87
N GLU A 146 5.23 2.39 -21.47
CA GLU A 146 5.34 3.84 -21.20
C GLU A 146 6.41 4.15 -20.14
N GLY A 147 6.52 3.32 -19.10
CA GLY A 147 7.55 3.44 -18.04
C GLY A 147 8.92 2.88 -18.40
N GLY A 148 9.07 2.19 -19.54
CA GLY A 148 10.35 1.61 -19.98
C GLY A 148 10.84 0.42 -19.15
N HIS A 149 9.95 -0.32 -18.48
CA HIS A 149 10.31 -1.37 -17.52
C HIS A 149 10.42 -2.75 -18.19
N ILE A 150 11.58 -3.05 -18.79
CA ILE A 150 11.83 -4.28 -19.58
C ILE A 150 11.43 -5.57 -18.86
N ASP A 151 11.88 -5.79 -17.61
CA ASP A 151 11.55 -7.02 -16.88
C ASP A 151 10.04 -7.20 -16.66
N THR A 152 9.35 -6.08 -16.45
CA THR A 152 7.89 -6.08 -16.27
C THR A 152 7.18 -6.34 -17.59
N ILE A 153 7.68 -5.77 -18.69
CA ILE A 153 7.21 -6.02 -20.06
C ILE A 153 7.35 -7.51 -20.38
N GLU A 154 8.51 -8.12 -20.10
CA GLU A 154 8.72 -9.55 -20.37
C GLU A 154 7.72 -10.43 -19.61
N VAL A 155 7.49 -10.15 -18.32
CA VAL A 155 6.53 -10.89 -17.51
C VAL A 155 5.12 -10.75 -18.06
N LEU A 156 4.71 -9.53 -18.45
CA LEU A 156 3.39 -9.26 -18.99
C LEU A 156 3.19 -9.82 -20.40
N VAL A 157 4.20 -9.77 -21.27
CA VAL A 157 4.16 -10.38 -22.62
C VAL A 157 4.03 -11.89 -22.51
N LYS A 158 4.83 -12.53 -21.64
CA LYS A 158 4.71 -13.98 -21.37
C LYS A 158 3.29 -14.30 -20.91
N ALA A 159 2.77 -13.57 -19.93
CA ALA A 159 1.40 -13.76 -19.45
C ALA A 159 0.38 -13.64 -20.60
N VAL A 160 0.39 -12.54 -21.37
CA VAL A 160 -0.56 -12.32 -22.48
C VAL A 160 -0.44 -13.40 -23.57
N GLY A 161 0.78 -13.84 -23.92
CA GLY A 161 1.03 -14.86 -24.94
C GLY A 161 0.55 -16.26 -24.54
N TYR A 162 0.74 -16.65 -23.27
CA TYR A 162 0.17 -17.89 -22.73
C TYR A 162 -1.37 -17.88 -22.85
N TRP A 163 -2.04 -16.75 -22.61
CA TRP A 163 -3.50 -16.66 -22.69
C TRP A 163 -4.04 -16.63 -24.12
N ALA A 164 -3.30 -16.08 -25.08
CA ALA A 164 -3.69 -16.12 -26.49
C ALA A 164 -3.65 -17.56 -27.05
N SER A 165 -2.70 -18.38 -26.60
CA SER A 165 -2.52 -19.77 -27.04
C SER A 165 -3.38 -20.80 -26.29
N SER A 166 -3.85 -20.48 -25.08
CA SER A 166 -4.68 -21.39 -24.25
C SER A 166 -6.19 -21.14 -24.34
N ARG A 167 -6.66 -20.23 -25.22
CA ARG A 167 -8.09 -20.11 -25.53
C ARG A 167 -8.58 -21.38 -26.25
N PRO A 168 -9.55 -22.15 -25.72
CA PRO A 168 -10.13 -23.25 -26.45
C PRO A 168 -10.87 -22.70 -27.68
N SER A 169 -10.40 -23.11 -28.86
CA SER A 169 -11.08 -22.85 -30.13
C SER A 169 -12.41 -23.59 -30.17
N GLY A 170 -13.52 -22.93 -29.81
CA GLY A 170 -14.86 -23.47 -30.05
C GLY A 170 -15.95 -22.71 -29.30
N LYS A 171 -17.09 -22.35 -29.89
CA LYS A 171 -17.62 -22.44 -31.25
C LYS A 171 -18.46 -21.18 -31.45
N ARG A 172 -18.34 -20.51 -32.59
CA ARG A 172 -19.43 -19.64 -33.08
C ARG A 172 -20.66 -20.54 -33.21
N ARG A 173 -21.60 -20.44 -32.27
CA ARG A 173 -22.96 -20.96 -32.48
C ARG A 173 -23.59 -20.07 -33.55
N ARG A 174 -23.94 -20.71 -34.67
CA ARG A 174 -24.75 -20.16 -35.75
C ARG A 174 -26.12 -19.78 -35.23
#